data_AF-A0A2S3R1V8-F1
#
_entry.id   AF-A0A2S3R1V8-F1
#
_cell.length_a   1.000
_cell.length_b   1.000
_cell.length_c   1.000
_cell.angle_alpha   90.00
_cell.angle_beta   90.00
_cell.angle_gamma   90.00
#
_symmetry.space_group_name_H-M   'P 1'
#
loop_
_entity.id
_entity.type
_entity.pdbx_description
1 polymer ?
#
loop_
_entity_poly.entity_id
_entity_poly.type
_entity_poly.pdbx_seq_one_letter_code
_entity_poly.pdbx_strand_id
1 'polypeptide(L)'
;MVSQGFANKFFSKAALKVAEMYSGYFCYEEDAEWMIPTFELNAQQRRTILTSDKFEQMSDQEIEDYLIDQLSGTNPDYLVERGYEPRGELYEIHKMRIVVDKARLAKDPDLITCPWTDTKTFMRGVDLVLTADHKRHFVRAESYNKQRDAGRVDSLFIRLSKCDVVVHDVDANSAELEPLEVRLSKYAVDLANSFLEKLKNDPEADKQELAGGYYGYRAKYNGTMESARSEFMYQYSTERNVSTCDALNVFNKCLTEAFTNVNPEFHNCRIFADAKRTFPEPKIDSTDVNATVNA
;
A
#
# COMPACT_ATOMS: atom_id res chain seq x y z
N MET A 1 5.51 22.45 -21.50
CA MET A 1 5.93 22.30 -22.92
C MET A 1 6.65 23.56 -23.38
N VAL A 2 7.63 23.43 -24.28
CA VAL A 2 8.41 24.55 -24.84
C VAL A 2 8.45 24.43 -26.37
N SER A 3 8.17 25.51 -27.11
CA SER A 3 8.19 25.44 -28.57
C SER A 3 9.59 25.12 -29.11
N GLN A 4 9.68 24.32 -30.17
CA GLN A 4 10.94 23.87 -30.74
C GLN A 4 11.89 25.03 -31.09
N GLY A 5 11.35 26.10 -31.68
CA GLY A 5 12.15 27.28 -32.03
C GLY A 5 12.75 27.99 -30.80
N PHE A 6 12.02 28.03 -29.68
CA PHE A 6 12.52 28.59 -28.44
C PHE A 6 13.57 27.68 -27.81
N ALA A 7 13.26 26.39 -27.67
CA ALA A 7 14.15 25.41 -27.05
C ALA A 7 15.50 25.31 -27.80
N ASN A 8 15.48 25.24 -29.13
CA ASN A 8 16.71 25.18 -29.94
C ASN A 8 17.60 26.43 -29.80
N LYS A 9 17.02 27.57 -29.42
CA LYS A 9 17.75 28.83 -29.26
C LYS A 9 18.34 28.99 -27.86
N PHE A 10 17.64 28.51 -26.84
CA PHE A 10 17.93 28.83 -25.46
C PHE A 10 18.35 27.65 -24.60
N PHE A 11 18.06 26.41 -25.01
CA PHE A 11 18.36 25.22 -24.21
C PHE A 11 19.60 24.49 -24.74
N SER A 12 20.32 23.88 -23.82
CA SER A 12 21.42 22.98 -24.11
C SER A 12 20.95 21.73 -24.87
N LYS A 13 21.87 21.10 -25.60
CA LYS A 13 21.61 19.79 -26.23
C LYS A 13 21.20 18.73 -25.21
N ALA A 14 21.72 18.79 -23.99
CA ALA A 14 21.38 17.87 -22.92
C ALA A 14 19.89 17.98 -22.54
N ALA A 15 19.39 19.21 -22.38
CA ALA A 15 17.96 19.45 -22.09
C ALA A 15 17.05 18.92 -23.21
N LEU A 16 17.44 19.13 -24.48
CA LEU A 16 16.66 18.64 -25.62
C LEU A 16 16.60 17.11 -25.74
N LYS A 17 17.59 16.38 -25.22
CA LYS A 17 17.60 14.91 -25.24
C LYS A 17 16.61 14.30 -24.26
N VAL A 18 16.37 14.97 -23.13
CA VAL A 18 15.48 14.47 -22.08
C VAL A 18 14.02 14.61 -22.51
N ALA A 19 13.69 15.72 -23.19
CA ALA A 19 12.32 15.99 -23.59
C ALA A 19 11.77 15.05 -24.69
N GLU A 20 10.49 14.72 -24.58
CA GLU A 20 9.73 14.10 -25.66
C GLU A 20 9.29 15.16 -26.69
N MET A 21 9.38 14.84 -27.99
CA MET A 21 8.99 15.77 -29.05
C MET A 21 7.56 15.48 -29.52
N TYR A 22 6.64 16.43 -29.30
CA TYR A 22 5.25 16.34 -29.78
C TYR A 22 4.83 17.57 -30.56
N SER A 23 4.46 17.39 -31.84
CA SER A 23 3.89 18.42 -32.72
C SER A 23 4.66 19.77 -32.72
N GLY A 24 5.99 19.72 -32.69
CA GLY A 24 6.86 20.91 -32.68
C GLY A 24 7.09 21.53 -31.28
N TYR A 25 6.78 20.79 -30.21
CA TYR A 25 7.01 21.20 -28.82
C TYR A 25 7.78 20.15 -28.03
N PHE A 26 8.81 20.59 -27.31
CA PHE A 26 9.51 19.76 -26.35
C PHE A 26 8.67 19.67 -25.08
N CYS A 27 8.28 18.45 -24.74
CA CYS A 27 7.50 18.07 -23.58
C CYS A 27 8.46 17.55 -22.51
N TYR A 28 8.33 18.09 -21.31
CA TYR A 28 9.06 17.64 -20.13
C TYR A 28 7.99 17.11 -19.17
N GLU A 29 8.21 15.93 -18.63
CA GLU A 29 7.33 15.30 -17.65
C GLU A 29 7.18 16.18 -16.39
N GLU A 30 5.94 16.32 -15.91
CA GLU A 30 5.54 17.32 -14.90
C GLU A 30 6.11 17.01 -13.50
N ASP A 31 6.31 15.74 -13.17
CA ASP A 31 6.79 15.32 -11.85
C ASP A 31 8.32 15.20 -11.77
N ALA A 32 9.02 15.00 -12.90
CA ALA A 32 10.45 14.68 -12.93
C ALA A 32 11.33 15.66 -13.71
N GLU A 33 10.83 16.26 -14.80
CA GLU A 33 11.68 16.94 -15.81
C GLU A 33 11.36 18.43 -15.98
N TRP A 34 10.25 18.92 -15.41
CA TRP A 34 9.86 20.34 -15.48
C TRP A 34 10.93 21.32 -14.99
N MET A 35 11.82 20.86 -14.10
CA MET A 35 12.93 21.65 -13.55
C MET A 35 14.04 21.93 -14.57
N ILE A 36 14.16 21.13 -15.64
CA ILE A 36 15.18 21.30 -16.68
C ILE A 36 14.98 22.64 -17.44
N PRO A 37 13.78 22.94 -18.00
CA PRO A 37 13.49 24.26 -18.57
C PRO A 37 13.82 25.42 -17.64
N THR A 38 13.46 25.30 -16.36
CA THR A 38 13.74 26.32 -15.34
C THR A 38 15.25 26.49 -15.17
N PHE A 39 15.99 25.39 -15.03
CA PHE A 39 17.45 25.41 -14.85
C PHE A 39 18.18 26.05 -16.04
N GLU A 40 17.78 25.71 -17.27
CA GLU A 40 18.35 26.26 -18.52
C GLU A 40 18.17 27.78 -18.65
N LEU A 41 17.15 28.35 -18.02
CA LEU A 41 16.82 29.76 -18.14
C LEU A 41 17.54 30.68 -17.13
N ASN A 42 18.40 30.14 -16.26
CA ASN A 42 19.30 30.82 -15.30
C ASN A 42 18.76 32.18 -14.79
N ALA A 43 19.07 33.31 -15.45
CA ALA A 43 18.63 34.66 -15.06
C ALA A 43 17.10 34.88 -15.04
N GLN A 44 16.31 33.95 -15.61
CA GLN A 44 14.85 33.95 -15.56
C GLN A 44 14.28 32.82 -14.70
N GLN A 45 15.11 32.03 -14.00
CA GLN A 45 14.67 30.98 -13.08
C GLN A 45 13.57 31.48 -12.14
N ARG A 46 13.79 32.63 -11.49
CA ARG A 46 12.77 33.27 -10.65
C ARG A 46 11.46 33.42 -11.40
N ARG A 47 11.46 34.06 -12.57
CA ARG A 47 10.24 34.31 -13.37
C ARG A 47 9.48 33.05 -13.73
N THR A 48 10.17 31.92 -13.88
CA THR A 48 9.54 30.62 -14.15
C THR A 48 9.01 29.91 -12.90
N ILE A 49 9.47 30.29 -11.71
CA ILE A 49 9.14 29.66 -10.41
C ILE A 49 8.16 30.53 -9.57
N LEU A 50 7.81 31.75 -10.04
CA LEU A 50 7.06 32.81 -9.34
C LEU A 50 5.60 32.50 -8.92
N THR A 51 5.22 31.24 -8.73
CA THR A 51 3.90 30.87 -8.19
C THR A 51 3.96 30.22 -6.81
N SER A 52 5.14 30.10 -6.20
CA SER A 52 5.31 29.45 -4.89
C SER A 52 6.07 30.32 -3.89
N ASP A 53 5.43 30.60 -2.75
CA ASP A 53 5.98 31.30 -1.57
C ASP A 53 7.34 30.74 -1.13
N LYS A 54 7.60 29.45 -1.40
CA LYS A 54 8.84 28.75 -1.06
C LYS A 54 10.07 29.44 -1.66
N PHE A 55 9.99 29.92 -2.89
CA PHE A 55 11.16 30.43 -3.63
C PHE A 55 11.30 31.95 -3.55
N GLU A 56 10.30 32.66 -3.07
CA GLU A 56 10.35 34.12 -2.92
C GLU A 56 11.48 34.56 -1.98
N GLN A 57 11.72 33.76 -0.94
CA GLN A 57 12.69 34.05 0.12
C GLN A 57 14.10 33.50 -0.18
N MET A 58 14.24 32.62 -1.18
CA MET A 58 15.53 32.02 -1.56
C MET A 58 16.31 32.98 -2.45
N SER A 59 17.64 33.04 -2.28
CA SER A 59 18.58 33.67 -3.21
C SER A 59 18.71 32.88 -4.52
N ASP A 60 19.28 33.48 -5.56
CA ASP A 60 19.46 32.79 -6.85
C ASP A 60 20.35 31.54 -6.72
N GLN A 61 21.37 31.61 -5.87
CA GLN A 61 22.24 30.47 -5.58
C GLN A 61 21.49 29.35 -4.85
N GLU A 62 20.64 29.69 -3.89
CA GLU A 62 19.82 28.70 -3.17
C GLU A 62 18.79 28.02 -4.09
N ILE A 63 18.26 28.76 -5.07
CA ILE A 63 17.39 28.20 -6.11
C ILE A 63 18.19 27.25 -7.02
N GLU A 64 19.37 27.66 -7.49
CA GLU A 64 20.23 26.80 -8.30
C GLU A 64 20.62 25.53 -7.54
N ASP A 65 21.05 25.67 -6.28
CA ASP A 65 21.42 24.54 -5.43
C ASP A 65 20.25 23.58 -5.20
N TYR A 66 19.05 24.13 -4.98
CA TYR A 66 17.82 23.34 -4.89
C TYR A 66 17.54 22.57 -6.18
N LEU A 67 17.62 23.24 -7.35
CA LEU A 67 17.38 22.60 -8.64
C LEU A 67 18.42 21.49 -8.91
N ILE A 68 19.69 21.71 -8.58
CA ILE A 68 20.74 20.70 -8.69
C ILE A 68 20.41 19.49 -7.80
N ASP A 69 20.02 19.69 -6.54
CA ASP A 69 19.66 18.59 -5.63
C ASP A 69 18.47 17.77 -6.16
N GLN A 70 17.41 18.45 -6.62
CA GLN A 70 16.24 17.78 -7.20
C GLN A 70 16.58 17.02 -8.50
N LEU A 71 17.28 17.67 -9.43
CA LEU A 71 17.71 17.06 -10.69
C LEU A 71 18.71 15.93 -10.46
N SER A 72 19.48 15.94 -9.36
CA SER A 72 20.36 14.83 -9.01
C SER A 72 19.57 13.55 -8.72
N GLY A 73 18.33 13.65 -8.24
CA GLY A 73 17.45 12.51 -8.02
C GLY A 73 16.74 11.99 -9.28
N THR A 74 16.40 12.87 -10.21
CA THR A 74 15.58 12.52 -11.39
C THR A 74 16.37 12.42 -12.68
N ASN A 75 17.33 13.31 -12.92
CA ASN A 75 18.07 13.48 -14.17
C ASN A 75 19.57 13.74 -13.95
N PRO A 76 20.32 12.83 -13.29
CA PRO A 76 21.75 13.05 -13.00
C PRO A 76 22.61 13.12 -14.27
N ASP A 77 22.29 12.37 -15.32
CA ASP A 77 23.04 12.39 -16.58
C ASP A 77 22.97 13.76 -17.26
N TYR A 78 21.82 14.43 -17.18
CA TYR A 78 21.66 15.80 -17.65
C TYR A 78 22.62 16.76 -16.92
N LEU A 79 22.71 16.66 -15.59
CA LEU A 79 23.64 17.50 -14.80
C LEU A 79 25.09 17.25 -15.21
N VAL A 80 25.49 15.99 -15.38
CA VAL A 80 26.84 15.61 -15.81
C VAL A 80 27.15 16.20 -17.19
N GLU A 81 26.24 16.10 -18.17
CA GLU A 81 26.43 16.71 -19.50
C GLU A 81 26.51 18.24 -19.43
N ARG A 82 25.88 18.87 -18.43
CA ARG A 82 25.96 20.31 -18.17
C ARG A 82 27.21 20.73 -17.39
N GLY A 83 28.01 19.79 -16.90
CA GLY A 83 29.22 20.05 -16.13
C GLY A 83 28.99 20.22 -14.62
N TYR A 84 27.86 19.74 -14.11
CA TYR A 84 27.54 19.73 -12.69
C TYR A 84 27.68 18.31 -12.12
N GLU A 85 28.13 18.20 -10.87
CA GLU A 85 28.18 16.93 -10.15
C GLU A 85 26.84 16.64 -9.46
N PRO A 86 26.18 15.50 -9.74
CA PRO A 86 25.00 15.08 -8.99
C PRO A 86 25.35 14.86 -7.52
N ARG A 87 24.51 15.35 -6.61
CA ARG A 87 24.80 15.38 -5.17
C ARG A 87 23.53 15.25 -4.32
N GLY A 88 23.73 15.13 -3.01
CA GLY A 88 22.66 15.11 -2.02
C GLY A 88 21.99 13.75 -1.84
N GLU A 89 21.05 13.69 -0.90
CA GLU A 89 20.32 12.47 -0.54
C GLU A 89 19.51 11.92 -1.73
N LEU A 90 18.96 12.82 -2.56
CA LEU A 90 18.18 12.43 -3.73
C LEU A 90 19.00 11.66 -4.77
N TYR A 91 20.29 11.98 -4.93
CA TYR A 91 21.18 11.20 -5.78
C TYR A 91 21.46 9.80 -5.22
N GLU A 92 21.61 9.67 -3.90
CA GLU A 92 21.75 8.35 -3.26
C GLU A 92 20.50 7.51 -3.47
N ILE A 93 19.31 8.11 -3.37
CA ILE A 93 18.03 7.49 -3.71
C ILE A 93 18.01 7.04 -5.18
N HIS A 94 18.47 7.89 -6.12
CA HIS A 94 18.56 7.54 -7.53
C HIS A 94 19.45 6.31 -7.76
N LYS A 95 20.67 6.32 -7.20
CA LYS A 95 21.60 5.19 -7.30
C LYS A 95 21.00 3.91 -6.70
N MET A 96 20.30 4.02 -5.57
CA MET A 96 19.64 2.87 -4.95
C MET A 96 18.50 2.35 -5.82
N ARG A 97 17.70 3.20 -6.47
CA ARG A 97 16.66 2.78 -7.42
C ARG A 97 17.24 1.95 -8.56
N ILE A 98 18.38 2.35 -9.13
CA ILE A 98 19.08 1.55 -10.15
C ILE A 98 19.45 0.16 -9.63
N VAL A 99 19.92 0.06 -8.38
CA VAL A 99 20.23 -1.23 -7.74
C VAL A 99 18.97 -2.07 -7.54
N VAL A 100 17.89 -1.47 -7.04
CA VAL A 100 16.57 -2.12 -6.86
C VAL A 100 16.04 -2.64 -8.20
N ASP A 101 16.10 -1.83 -9.25
CA ASP A 101 15.58 -2.19 -10.57
C ASP A 101 16.39 -3.31 -11.21
N LYS A 102 17.72 -3.30 -11.05
CA LYS A 102 18.58 -4.42 -11.46
C LYS A 102 18.22 -5.72 -10.72
N ALA A 103 18.02 -5.65 -9.40
CA ALA A 103 17.61 -6.80 -8.61
C ALA A 103 16.21 -7.31 -9.01
N ARG A 104 15.27 -6.40 -9.31
CA ARG A 104 13.94 -6.74 -9.82
C ARG A 104 14.00 -7.44 -11.17
N LEU A 105 14.76 -6.90 -12.13
CA LEU A 105 14.97 -7.52 -13.45
C LEU A 105 15.66 -8.89 -13.35
N ALA A 106 16.57 -9.03 -12.39
CA ALA A 106 17.24 -10.30 -12.09
C ALA A 106 16.34 -11.29 -11.32
N LYS A 107 15.13 -10.90 -10.92
CA LYS A 107 14.23 -11.69 -10.07
C LYS A 107 14.90 -12.15 -8.77
N ASP A 108 15.55 -11.22 -8.08
CA ASP A 108 16.22 -11.51 -6.80
C ASP A 108 15.21 -12.03 -5.75
N PRO A 109 15.37 -13.28 -5.24
CA PRO A 109 14.46 -13.84 -4.25
C PRO A 109 14.53 -13.13 -2.88
N ASP A 110 15.57 -12.33 -2.64
CA ASP A 110 15.71 -11.56 -1.40
C ASP A 110 14.99 -10.21 -1.46
N LEU A 111 14.67 -9.69 -2.65
CA LEU A 111 14.04 -8.37 -2.80
C LEU A 111 12.53 -8.46 -2.58
N ILE A 112 12.01 -7.81 -1.53
CA ILE A 112 10.57 -7.64 -1.34
C ILE A 112 10.06 -6.53 -2.27
N THR A 113 9.02 -6.83 -3.03
CA THR A 113 8.42 -5.94 -4.04
C THR A 113 7.03 -5.44 -3.67
N CYS A 114 6.28 -6.19 -2.88
CA CYS A 114 4.93 -5.82 -2.47
C CYS A 114 4.57 -6.43 -1.11
N PRO A 115 4.21 -5.62 -0.10
CA PRO A 115 3.60 -6.11 1.14
C PRO A 115 2.06 -6.04 1.09
N TRP A 116 1.40 -6.96 1.78
CA TRP A 116 0.00 -6.87 2.19
C TRP A 116 -0.10 -7.09 3.69
N THR A 117 -0.94 -6.29 4.32
CA THR A 117 -1.11 -6.28 5.77
C THR A 117 -1.85 -7.51 6.29
N ASP A 118 -2.00 -7.59 7.60
CA ASP A 118 -2.72 -8.67 8.29
C ASP A 118 -4.19 -8.87 7.88
N THR A 119 -4.85 -7.88 7.30
CA THR A 119 -6.17 -8.03 6.64
C THR A 119 -6.15 -9.03 5.47
N LYS A 120 -4.98 -9.26 4.85
CA LYS A 120 -4.78 -10.23 3.78
C LYS A 120 -4.45 -11.63 4.34
N THR A 121 -3.69 -11.70 5.43
CA THR A 121 -3.23 -12.95 6.03
C THR A 121 -4.22 -13.55 7.03
N PHE A 122 -5.11 -12.72 7.57
CA PHE A 122 -5.96 -13.02 8.73
C PHE A 122 -5.13 -13.48 9.94
N MET A 123 -3.94 -12.86 10.14
CA MET A 123 -3.03 -13.19 11.24
C MET A 123 -2.45 -11.89 11.80
N ARG A 124 -2.84 -11.52 13.03
CA ARG A 124 -2.46 -10.23 13.62
C ARG A 124 -0.93 -10.09 13.69
N GLY A 125 -0.42 -8.99 13.15
CA GLY A 125 1.01 -8.68 13.14
C GLY A 125 1.84 -9.54 12.18
N VAL A 126 1.20 -10.19 11.20
CA VAL A 126 1.86 -10.94 10.13
C VAL A 126 1.44 -10.38 8.79
N ASP A 127 2.42 -9.94 8.00
CA ASP A 127 2.24 -9.43 6.66
C ASP A 127 2.57 -10.51 5.62
N LEU A 128 1.87 -10.49 4.49
CA LEU A 128 2.21 -11.26 3.31
C LEU A 128 3.11 -10.42 2.42
N VAL A 129 4.28 -10.92 2.03
CA VAL A 129 5.18 -10.21 1.10
C VAL A 129 5.39 -11.00 -0.18
N LEU A 130 5.48 -10.29 -1.30
CA LEU A 130 5.87 -10.82 -2.61
C LEU A 130 7.32 -10.45 -2.89
N THR A 131 8.17 -11.43 -3.18
CA THR A 131 9.55 -11.23 -3.63
C THR A 131 9.63 -11.02 -5.14
N ALA A 132 10.77 -10.54 -5.65
CA ALA A 132 10.93 -10.22 -7.08
C ALA A 132 10.89 -11.47 -7.99
N ASP A 133 11.11 -12.66 -7.45
CA ASP A 133 10.88 -13.94 -8.13
C ASP A 133 9.43 -14.44 -8.07
N HIS A 134 8.51 -13.59 -7.57
CA HIS A 134 7.07 -13.82 -7.42
C HIS A 134 6.68 -14.85 -6.36
N LYS A 135 7.58 -15.18 -5.43
CA LYS A 135 7.24 -16.02 -4.29
C LYS A 135 6.58 -15.23 -3.17
N ARG A 136 5.74 -15.91 -2.41
CA ARG A 136 4.96 -15.32 -1.32
C ARG A 136 5.49 -15.81 0.02
N HIS A 137 5.69 -14.88 0.95
CA HIS A 137 6.22 -15.20 2.28
C HIS A 137 5.37 -14.52 3.35
N PHE A 138 5.14 -15.21 4.46
CA PHE A 138 4.52 -14.62 5.64
C PHE A 138 5.65 -14.13 6.54
N VAL A 139 5.64 -12.86 6.91
CA VAL A 139 6.70 -12.24 7.74
C VAL A 139 6.08 -11.50 8.92
N ARG A 140 6.82 -11.38 10.02
CA ARG A 140 6.38 -10.53 11.14
C ARG A 140 6.37 -9.06 10.69
N ALA A 141 5.22 -8.40 10.81
CA ALA A 141 5.04 -7.01 10.42
C ALA A 141 6.06 -6.08 11.08
N GLU A 142 6.46 -6.36 12.33
CA GLU A 142 7.48 -5.58 13.03
C GLU A 142 8.84 -5.60 12.32
N SER A 143 9.30 -6.78 11.88
CA SER A 143 10.59 -6.94 11.17
C SER A 143 10.59 -6.25 9.80
N TYR A 144 9.46 -6.27 9.10
CA TYR A 144 9.27 -5.54 7.85
C TYR A 144 9.26 -4.02 8.08
N ASN A 145 8.47 -3.55 9.05
CA ASN A 145 8.35 -2.12 9.36
C ASN A 145 9.68 -1.53 9.84
N LYS A 146 10.51 -2.27 10.59
CA LYS A 146 11.87 -1.83 10.96
C LYS A 146 12.74 -1.49 9.75
N GLN A 147 12.61 -2.22 8.64
CA GLN A 147 13.33 -1.92 7.40
C GLN A 147 12.68 -0.77 6.63
N ARG A 148 11.35 -0.74 6.55
CA ARG A 148 10.61 0.35 5.88
C ARG A 148 10.87 1.70 6.55
N ASP A 149 10.93 1.71 7.87
CA ASP A 149 11.12 2.91 8.67
C ASP A 149 12.61 3.18 8.93
N ALA A 150 13.52 2.41 8.31
CA ALA A 150 14.94 2.76 8.21
C ALA A 150 15.10 4.04 7.36
N GLY A 151 16.32 4.60 7.34
CA GLY A 151 16.62 5.80 6.57
C GLY A 151 16.10 5.72 5.13
N ARG A 152 15.75 6.88 4.56
CA ARG A 152 15.00 7.00 3.29
C ARG A 152 15.61 6.25 2.10
N VAL A 153 16.94 6.08 2.08
CA VAL A 153 17.66 5.32 1.05
C VAL A 153 17.53 3.81 1.30
N ASP A 154 17.70 3.36 2.54
CA ASP A 154 17.67 1.94 2.90
C ASP A 154 16.27 1.33 2.76
N SER A 155 15.23 2.13 3.02
CA SER A 155 13.84 1.69 2.88
C SER A 155 13.40 1.40 1.44
N LEU A 156 14.21 1.78 0.44
CA LEU A 156 13.99 1.41 -0.96
C LEU A 156 14.34 -0.05 -1.25
N PHE A 157 15.20 -0.66 -0.42
CA PHE A 157 15.72 -2.01 -0.64
C PHE A 157 15.40 -2.91 0.57
N ILE A 158 14.12 -3.27 0.70
CA ILE A 158 13.64 -4.14 1.77
C ILE A 158 13.97 -5.60 1.41
N ARG A 159 14.67 -6.28 2.32
CA ARG A 159 15.16 -7.66 2.10
C ARG A 159 14.37 -8.68 2.90
N LEU A 160 14.04 -9.82 2.27
CA LEU A 160 13.40 -10.95 2.92
C LEU A 160 14.31 -11.55 4.00
N SER A 161 15.62 -11.66 3.75
CA SER A 161 16.63 -12.18 4.68
C SER A 161 16.78 -11.34 5.96
N LYS A 162 16.26 -10.12 5.97
CA LYS A 162 16.21 -9.23 7.12
C LYS A 162 14.84 -9.19 7.82
N CYS A 163 13.87 -9.95 7.31
CA CYS A 163 12.57 -10.13 7.93
C CYS A 163 12.55 -11.43 8.75
N ASP A 164 11.77 -11.42 9.83
CA ASP A 164 11.45 -12.63 10.59
C ASP A 164 10.36 -13.40 9.82
N VAL A 165 10.79 -14.38 9.02
CA VAL A 165 9.88 -15.19 8.20
C VAL A 165 9.13 -16.19 9.07
N VAL A 166 7.81 -16.19 8.94
CA VAL A 166 6.88 -17.14 9.59
C VAL A 166 6.67 -18.37 8.71
N VAL A 167 6.48 -18.16 7.40
CA VAL A 167 6.26 -19.24 6.41
C VAL A 167 6.92 -18.84 5.08
N HIS A 168 7.66 -19.76 4.47
CA HIS A 168 8.33 -19.56 3.18
C HIS A 168 7.52 -20.08 2.01
N ASP A 169 7.57 -19.38 0.88
CA ASP A 169 7.13 -19.84 -0.44
C ASP A 169 5.73 -20.47 -0.41
N VAL A 170 4.76 -19.67 0.03
CA VAL A 170 3.42 -20.12 0.33
C VAL A 170 2.55 -20.09 -0.91
N ASP A 171 2.18 -21.29 -1.35
CA ASP A 171 1.02 -21.48 -2.21
C ASP A 171 -0.27 -21.38 -1.40
N ALA A 172 -1.36 -20.97 -2.06
CA ALA A 172 -2.67 -20.72 -1.41
C ALA A 172 -3.21 -21.90 -0.58
N ASN A 173 -2.75 -23.14 -0.87
CA ASN A 173 -3.14 -24.37 -0.18
C ASN A 173 -2.00 -25.02 0.62
N SER A 174 -1.01 -24.25 1.08
CA SER A 174 0.08 -24.80 1.89
C SER A 174 -0.46 -25.46 3.17
N ALA A 175 -0.07 -26.71 3.40
CA ALA A 175 -0.42 -27.46 4.61
C ALA A 175 0.19 -26.86 5.89
N GLU A 176 1.13 -25.91 5.75
CA GLU A 176 1.75 -25.19 6.87
C GLU A 176 0.84 -24.10 7.45
N LEU A 177 -0.22 -23.71 6.74
CA LEU A 177 -1.18 -22.71 7.19
C LEU A 177 -2.48 -23.35 7.68
N GLU A 178 -3.01 -22.80 8.77
CA GLU A 178 -4.38 -23.09 9.17
C GLU A 178 -5.38 -22.64 8.09
N PRO A 179 -6.53 -23.34 7.96
CA PRO A 179 -7.60 -22.92 7.06
C PRO A 179 -8.01 -21.46 7.29
N LEU A 180 -8.43 -20.78 6.21
CA LEU A 180 -8.84 -19.37 6.25
C LEU A 180 -9.91 -19.09 7.31
N GLU A 181 -10.84 -20.02 7.48
CA GLU A 181 -11.94 -19.95 8.44
C GLU A 181 -11.40 -19.84 9.88
N VAL A 182 -10.39 -20.65 10.20
CA VAL A 182 -9.75 -20.66 11.53
C VAL A 182 -8.96 -19.36 11.75
N ARG A 183 -8.19 -18.94 10.73
CA ARG A 183 -7.40 -17.71 10.81
C ARG A 183 -8.29 -16.47 10.97
N LEU A 184 -9.38 -16.37 10.20
CA LEU A 184 -10.32 -15.25 10.27
C LEU A 184 -10.95 -15.10 11.66
N SER A 185 -11.42 -16.20 12.26
CA SER A 185 -12.04 -16.13 13.59
C SER A 185 -11.04 -15.67 14.66
N LYS A 186 -9.81 -16.20 14.64
CA LYS A 186 -8.73 -15.75 15.55
C LYS A 186 -8.40 -14.27 15.33
N TYR A 187 -8.25 -13.86 14.07
CA TYR A 187 -7.96 -12.49 13.69
C TYR A 187 -9.01 -11.50 14.21
N ALA A 188 -10.30 -11.81 14.08
CA ALA A 188 -11.38 -10.95 14.58
C ALA A 188 -11.28 -10.75 16.10
N VAL A 189 -10.99 -11.82 16.86
CA VAL A 189 -10.82 -11.76 18.32
C VAL A 189 -9.58 -10.96 18.70
N ASP A 190 -8.42 -11.26 18.11
CA ASP A 190 -7.16 -10.58 18.39
C ASP A 190 -7.23 -9.08 18.06
N LEU A 191 -7.86 -8.75 16.93
CA LEU A 191 -8.05 -7.37 16.50
C LEU A 191 -8.96 -6.62 17.49
N ALA A 192 -10.09 -7.21 17.89
CA ALA A 192 -10.98 -6.62 18.88
C ALA A 192 -10.27 -6.37 20.21
N ASN A 193 -9.50 -7.35 20.71
CA ASN A 193 -8.70 -7.21 21.92
C ASN A 193 -7.68 -6.07 21.80
N SER A 194 -7.03 -5.92 20.64
CA SER A 194 -6.06 -4.84 20.44
C SER A 194 -6.68 -3.44 20.46
N PHE A 195 -7.92 -3.29 19.95
CA PHE A 195 -8.66 -2.03 20.03
C PHE A 195 -9.26 -1.78 21.40
N LEU A 196 -9.65 -2.84 22.11
CA LEU A 196 -10.10 -2.74 23.51
C LEU A 196 -8.99 -2.18 24.41
N GLU A 197 -7.75 -2.62 24.25
CA GLU A 197 -6.62 -2.06 25.01
C GLU A 197 -6.40 -0.57 24.71
N LYS A 198 -6.57 -0.14 23.45
CA LYS A 198 -6.50 1.29 23.10
C LYS A 198 -7.64 2.08 23.73
N LEU A 199 -8.84 1.53 23.74
CA LEU A 199 -10.03 2.14 24.35
C LEU A 199 -9.86 2.30 25.87
N LYS A 200 -9.32 1.29 26.55
CA LYS A 200 -8.98 1.38 27.99
C LYS A 200 -7.97 2.48 28.29
N ASN A 201 -7.02 2.72 27.38
CA ASN A 201 -5.98 3.73 27.53
C ASN A 201 -6.43 5.14 27.11
N ASP A 202 -7.57 5.27 26.44
CA ASP A 202 -8.13 6.54 25.97
C ASP A 202 -9.66 6.56 26.10
N PRO A 203 -10.18 6.70 27.33
CA PRO A 203 -11.62 6.70 27.59
C PRO A 203 -12.33 7.95 27.06
N GLU A 204 -11.60 9.00 26.69
CA GLU A 204 -12.20 10.21 26.12
C GLU A 204 -12.55 10.00 24.64
N ALA A 205 -11.67 9.32 23.88
CA ALA A 205 -11.99 8.87 22.53
C ALA A 205 -13.25 7.99 22.47
N ASP A 206 -13.46 7.14 23.48
CA ASP A 206 -14.66 6.30 23.60
C ASP A 206 -15.94 7.14 23.73
N LYS A 207 -15.95 8.12 24.64
CA LYS A 207 -17.10 9.02 24.83
C LYS A 207 -17.41 9.82 23.57
N GLN A 208 -16.38 10.33 22.88
CA GLN A 208 -16.55 11.10 21.65
C GLN A 208 -17.11 10.24 20.52
N GLU A 209 -16.66 8.99 20.41
CA GLU A 209 -17.19 8.03 19.44
C GLU A 209 -18.67 7.74 19.69
N LEU A 210 -19.04 7.46 20.94
CA LEU A 210 -20.43 7.20 21.34
C LEU A 210 -21.35 8.42 21.15
N ALA A 211 -20.80 9.64 21.23
CA ALA A 211 -21.53 10.87 20.94
C ALA A 211 -21.75 11.12 19.43
N GLY A 212 -21.19 10.27 18.55
CA GLY A 212 -21.44 10.30 17.09
C GLY A 212 -20.63 11.33 16.31
N GLY A 213 -19.62 11.98 16.91
CA GLY A 213 -18.80 13.02 16.28
C GLY A 213 -17.37 12.59 15.94
N TYR A 214 -16.98 11.34 16.22
CA TYR A 214 -15.59 10.91 16.20
C TYR A 214 -15.41 9.52 15.59
N TYR A 215 -14.43 9.38 14.70
CA TYR A 215 -14.03 8.10 14.13
C TYR A 215 -13.08 7.36 15.10
N GLY A 216 -13.70 6.67 16.07
CA GLY A 216 -12.99 6.02 17.17
C GLY A 216 -12.58 4.57 16.92
N TYR A 217 -12.32 3.84 18.00
CA TYR A 217 -11.73 2.51 17.95
C TYR A 217 -12.72 1.45 17.42
N ARG A 218 -14.03 1.58 17.69
CA ARG A 218 -15.04 0.65 17.14
C ARG A 218 -15.24 0.88 15.64
N ALA A 219 -15.23 2.12 15.19
CA ALA A 219 -15.32 2.49 13.78
C ALA A 219 -14.08 2.01 12.99
N LYS A 220 -12.89 2.11 13.58
CA LYS A 220 -11.64 1.54 13.03
C LYS A 220 -11.69 0.02 12.95
N TYR A 221 -12.13 -0.65 14.02
CA TYR A 221 -12.34 -2.10 14.00
C TYR A 221 -13.29 -2.53 12.88
N ASN A 222 -14.44 -1.86 12.74
CA ASN A 222 -15.37 -2.12 11.63
C ASN A 222 -14.69 -1.92 10.28
N GLY A 223 -14.01 -0.79 10.06
CA GLY A 223 -13.31 -0.52 8.80
C GLY A 223 -12.29 -1.61 8.44
N THR A 224 -11.48 -2.04 9.41
CA THR A 224 -10.51 -3.11 9.20
C THR A 224 -11.18 -4.46 8.90
N MET A 225 -12.26 -4.80 9.59
CA MET A 225 -12.99 -6.04 9.34
C MET A 225 -13.76 -6.04 8.02
N GLU A 226 -14.19 -4.88 7.52
CA GLU A 226 -14.76 -4.73 6.18
C GLU A 226 -13.72 -5.00 5.09
N SER A 227 -12.48 -4.50 5.26
CA SER A 227 -11.37 -4.84 4.38
C SER A 227 -11.06 -6.34 4.43
N ALA A 228 -11.01 -6.93 5.63
CA ALA A 228 -10.82 -8.37 5.81
C ALA A 228 -11.95 -9.19 5.16
N ARG A 229 -13.21 -8.71 5.19
CA ARG A 229 -14.33 -9.37 4.50
C ARG A 229 -14.11 -9.46 3.01
N SER A 230 -13.77 -8.34 2.36
CA SER A 230 -13.52 -8.31 0.92
C SER A 230 -12.38 -9.25 0.54
N GLU A 231 -11.30 -9.27 1.34
CA GLU A 231 -10.15 -10.14 1.12
C GLU A 231 -10.48 -11.62 1.34
N PHE A 232 -11.25 -11.94 2.38
CA PHE A 232 -11.65 -13.31 2.67
C PHE A 232 -12.54 -13.85 1.55
N MET A 233 -13.52 -13.06 1.12
CA MET A 233 -14.42 -13.45 0.03
C MET A 233 -13.64 -13.74 -1.26
N TYR A 234 -12.69 -12.88 -1.62
CA TYR A 234 -11.82 -13.09 -2.78
C TYR A 234 -10.98 -14.36 -2.67
N GLN A 235 -10.25 -14.53 -1.56
CA GLN A 235 -9.36 -15.69 -1.37
C GLN A 235 -10.17 -16.99 -1.30
N TYR A 236 -11.20 -17.04 -0.47
CA TYR A 236 -12.01 -18.22 -0.23
C TYR A 236 -12.77 -18.68 -1.48
N SER A 237 -13.40 -17.75 -2.22
CA SER A 237 -14.09 -18.09 -3.48
C SER A 237 -13.14 -18.67 -4.52
N THR A 238 -11.92 -18.12 -4.61
CA THR A 238 -10.89 -18.58 -5.55
C THR A 238 -10.35 -19.97 -5.14
N GLU A 239 -9.98 -20.15 -3.88
CA GLU A 239 -9.38 -21.39 -3.36
C GLU A 239 -10.37 -22.56 -3.34
N ARG A 240 -11.64 -22.29 -3.00
CA ARG A 240 -12.68 -23.32 -2.89
C ARG A 240 -13.55 -23.45 -4.14
N ASN A 241 -13.35 -22.58 -5.14
CA ASN A 241 -14.16 -22.50 -6.36
C ASN A 241 -15.67 -22.40 -6.04
N VAL A 242 -16.03 -21.47 -5.15
CA VAL A 242 -17.41 -21.21 -4.72
C VAL A 242 -17.84 -19.79 -5.08
N SER A 243 -19.15 -19.52 -5.03
CA SER A 243 -19.64 -18.16 -5.29
C SER A 243 -19.21 -17.18 -4.20
N THR A 244 -19.18 -15.89 -4.53
CA THR A 244 -18.94 -14.83 -3.53
C THR A 244 -20.01 -14.81 -2.44
N CYS A 245 -21.26 -15.18 -2.76
CA CYS A 245 -22.33 -15.33 -1.79
C CYS A 245 -22.03 -16.45 -0.78
N ASP A 246 -21.56 -17.60 -1.24
CA ASP A 246 -21.19 -18.72 -0.34
C ASP A 246 -20.00 -18.34 0.54
N ALA A 247 -18.99 -17.65 -0.02
CA ALA A 247 -17.87 -17.14 0.74
C ALA A 247 -18.30 -16.12 1.80
N LEU A 248 -19.26 -15.25 1.50
CA LEU A 248 -19.85 -14.33 2.47
C LEU A 248 -20.58 -15.06 3.60
N ASN A 249 -21.31 -16.13 3.29
CA ASN A 249 -21.98 -16.96 4.30
C ASN A 249 -20.96 -17.60 5.26
N VAL A 250 -19.85 -18.12 4.72
CA VAL A 250 -18.75 -18.67 5.54
C VAL A 250 -18.10 -17.57 6.39
N PHE A 251 -17.85 -16.39 5.84
CA PHE A 251 -17.33 -15.25 6.58
C PHE A 251 -18.23 -14.89 7.77
N ASN A 252 -19.54 -14.76 7.55
CA ASN A 252 -20.51 -14.43 8.58
C ASN A 252 -20.61 -15.51 9.65
N LYS A 253 -20.49 -16.78 9.26
CA LYS A 253 -20.38 -17.91 10.20
C LYS A 253 -19.14 -17.78 11.09
N CYS A 254 -17.97 -17.55 10.49
CA CYS A 254 -16.71 -17.36 11.24
C CYS A 254 -16.80 -16.22 12.25
N LEU A 255 -17.43 -15.09 11.87
CA LEU A 255 -17.66 -13.97 12.78
C LEU A 255 -18.67 -14.28 13.88
N THR A 256 -19.70 -15.06 13.59
CA THR A 256 -20.69 -15.47 14.59
C THR A 256 -20.07 -16.40 15.63
N GLU A 257 -19.19 -17.30 15.21
CA GLU A 257 -18.41 -18.16 16.12
C GLU A 257 -17.42 -17.32 16.95
N ALA A 258 -16.69 -16.40 16.30
CA ALA A 258 -15.77 -15.48 16.97
C ALA A 258 -16.47 -14.56 17.99
N PHE A 259 -17.72 -14.16 17.71
CA PHE A 259 -18.50 -13.25 18.55
C PHE A 259 -18.54 -13.65 20.03
N THR A 260 -18.63 -14.96 20.29
CA THR A 260 -18.66 -15.50 21.67
C THR A 260 -17.36 -15.26 22.46
N ASN A 261 -16.25 -15.05 21.75
CA ASN A 261 -14.92 -14.81 22.32
C ASN A 261 -14.49 -13.33 22.21
N VAL A 262 -15.30 -12.49 21.58
CA VAL A 262 -15.05 -11.04 21.45
C VAL A 262 -15.61 -10.33 22.68
N ASN A 263 -14.89 -9.30 23.14
CA ASN A 263 -15.32 -8.50 24.29
C ASN A 263 -16.70 -7.84 24.05
N PRO A 264 -17.60 -7.82 25.06
CA PRO A 264 -18.92 -7.19 24.96
C PRO A 264 -18.95 -5.75 24.43
N GLU A 265 -17.90 -4.96 24.68
CA GLU A 265 -17.76 -3.59 24.16
C GLU A 265 -17.82 -3.52 22.63
N PHE A 266 -17.44 -4.59 21.94
CA PHE A 266 -17.45 -4.68 20.49
C PHE A 266 -18.68 -5.43 19.94
N HIS A 267 -19.56 -5.96 20.79
CA HIS A 267 -20.73 -6.74 20.35
C HIS A 267 -21.71 -5.94 19.49
N ASN A 268 -21.76 -4.62 19.71
CA ASN A 268 -22.63 -3.70 18.97
C ASN A 268 -21.96 -3.14 17.70
N CYS A 269 -20.75 -3.58 17.34
CA CYS A 269 -20.12 -3.18 16.10
C CYS A 269 -20.94 -3.67 14.90
N ARG A 270 -21.07 -2.81 13.87
CA ARG A 270 -21.87 -3.07 12.67
C ARG A 270 -21.54 -4.41 12.03
N ILE A 271 -20.26 -4.75 11.94
CA ILE A 271 -19.83 -6.00 11.28
C ILE A 271 -20.46 -7.25 11.92
N PHE A 272 -20.64 -7.27 13.24
CA PHE A 272 -21.30 -8.39 13.92
C PHE A 272 -22.83 -8.35 13.78
N ALA A 273 -23.42 -7.16 13.73
CA ALA A 273 -24.85 -7.01 13.45
C ALA A 273 -25.20 -7.53 12.04
N ASP A 274 -24.36 -7.24 11.05
CA ASP A 274 -24.54 -7.70 9.66
C ASP A 274 -24.34 -9.21 9.53
N ALA A 275 -23.35 -9.77 10.24
CA ALA A 275 -23.12 -11.22 10.28
C ALA A 275 -24.31 -12.01 10.86
N LYS A 276 -25.03 -11.44 11.85
CA LYS A 276 -26.22 -12.07 12.44
C LYS A 276 -27.46 -12.01 11.54
N ARG A 277 -27.57 -10.99 10.66
CA ARG A 277 -28.74 -10.79 9.78
C ARG A 277 -28.79 -11.77 8.61
N THR A 278 -27.66 -12.36 8.24
CA THR A 278 -27.51 -13.21 7.05
C THR A 278 -27.87 -14.67 7.26
N PHE A 279 -28.36 -15.04 8.47
CA PHE A 279 -28.98 -16.34 8.74
C PHE A 279 -30.51 -16.23 8.90
N PRO A 280 -31.32 -16.04 7.84
CA PRO A 280 -32.56 -16.77 7.79
C PRO A 280 -32.16 -18.23 7.53
N GLU A 281 -32.39 -19.12 8.49
CA GLU A 281 -32.38 -20.55 8.19
C GLU A 281 -33.17 -20.77 6.89
N PRO A 282 -32.67 -21.54 5.92
CA PRO A 282 -33.51 -21.95 4.82
C PRO A 282 -34.72 -22.63 5.44
N LYS A 283 -35.89 -22.01 5.32
CA LYS A 283 -37.15 -22.71 5.55
C LYS A 283 -37.16 -23.83 4.51
N ILE A 284 -36.72 -25.01 4.91
CA ILE A 284 -37.04 -26.23 4.20
C ILE A 284 -38.56 -26.36 4.38
N ASP A 285 -39.30 -25.86 3.40
CA ASP A 285 -40.73 -26.08 3.34
C ASP A 285 -40.88 -27.59 3.12
N SER A 286 -41.25 -28.31 4.17
CA SER A 286 -41.33 -29.78 4.18
C SER A 286 -42.58 -30.29 3.45
N THR A 287 -43.02 -29.58 2.41
CA THR A 287 -44.31 -29.79 1.74
C THR A 287 -44.23 -30.40 0.35
N ASP A 288 -43.04 -30.75 -0.15
CA ASP A 288 -42.89 -31.49 -1.42
C ASP A 288 -42.26 -32.88 -1.24
N VAL A 289 -42.73 -33.62 -0.24
CA VAL A 289 -42.61 -35.09 -0.20
C VAL A 289 -44.00 -35.68 -0.21
N ASN A 290 -44.71 -35.60 -1.35
CA ASN A 290 -45.82 -36.49 -1.71
C ASN A 290 -46.32 -36.19 -3.14
N ALA A 291 -45.53 -36.49 -4.16
CA ALA A 291 -46.07 -36.63 -5.51
C ALA A 291 -45.19 -37.51 -6.40
N THR A 292 -45.07 -38.80 -6.08
CA THR A 292 -45.08 -39.89 -7.10
C THR A 292 -44.99 -41.26 -6.42
N VAL A 293 -46.15 -41.77 -5.97
CA VAL A 293 -46.39 -43.21 -5.88
C VAL A 293 -47.82 -43.47 -6.33
N ASN A 294 -47.96 -43.94 -7.57
CA ASN A 294 -48.94 -44.90 -8.11
C ASN A 294 -49.65 -44.50 -9.42
N ALA A 295 -49.59 -45.49 -10.33
CA ALA A 295 -50.30 -45.73 -11.59
C ALA A 295 -49.76 -45.04 -12.85
#